data_AF-A0A972C3B5-F1
#
_entry.id   AF-A0A972C3B5-F1
#
_cell.length_a   1.000
_cell.length_b   1.000
_cell.length_c   1.000
_cell.angle_alpha   90.00
_cell.angle_beta   90.00
_cell.angle_gamma   90.00
#
_symmetry.space_group_name_H-M   'P 1'
#
loop_
_entity.id
_entity.type
_entity.pdbx_description
1 polymer ?
#
loop_
_entity_poly.entity_id
_entity_poly.type
_entity_poly.pdbx_seq_one_letter_code
_entity_poly.pdbx_strand_id
1 'polypeptide(L)' 'MSDLIVHVTDDSFESEVLKADGPVLVDYWAEWCG' A
#
# COMPACT_ATOMS: atom_id res chain seq x y z
N MET A 1 -10.41 13.13 1.68
CA MET A 1 -9.68 11.84 1.70
C MET A 1 -8.25 12.17 1.31
N SER A 2 -7.24 11.45 1.81
CA SER A 2 -5.88 11.73 1.38
C SER A 2 -5.74 11.18 -0.04
N ASP A 3 -5.84 12.05 -1.03
CA ASP A 3 -5.93 11.67 -2.45
C ASP A 3 -4.66 10.98 -3.00
N LEU A 4 -3.64 10.82 -2.15
CA LEU A 4 -2.35 10.20 -2.47
C LEU A 4 -2.16 8.81 -1.83
N ILE A 5 -3.10 8.32 -1.02
CA ILE A 5 -3.01 6.98 -0.43
C ILE A 5 -3.58 5.95 -1.40
N VAL A 6 -2.75 5.00 -1.81
CA VAL A 6 -3.13 3.88 -2.66
C VAL A 6 -3.42 2.66 -1.78
N HIS A 7 -4.66 2.16 -1.82
CA HIS A 7 -5.02 0.92 -1.16
C HIS A 7 -4.61 -0.27 -2.03
N VAL A 8 -3.64 -1.03 -1.54
CA VAL A 8 -3.15 -2.24 -2.20
C VAL A 8 -3.82 -3.48 -1.61
N THR A 9 -3.91 -4.52 -2.44
CA THR A 9 -4.39 -5.85 -2.08
C THR A 9 -3.28 -6.87 -2.33
N ASP A 10 -3.47 -8.11 -1.88
CA ASP A 10 -2.52 -9.20 -2.15
C ASP A 10 -2.27 -9.36 -3.66
N ASP A 11 -3.32 -9.33 -4.47
CA ASP A 11 -3.23 -9.49 -5.93
C ASP A 11 -2.49 -8.32 -6.61
N SER A 12 -2.59 -7.11 -6.07
CA SER A 12 -1.97 -5.90 -6.65
C SER A 12 -0.59 -5.58 -6.07
N PHE A 13 -0.13 -6.31 -5.05
CA PHE A 13 1.10 -5.97 -4.33
C PHE A 13 2.35 -6.02 -5.22
N GLU A 14 2.42 -7.00 -6.13
CA GLU A 14 3.57 -7.13 -7.04
C GLU A 14 3.69 -5.94 -7.99
N SER A 15 2.58 -5.50 -8.59
CA SER A 15 2.59 -4.40 -9.55
C SER A 15 2.75 -3.05 -8.88
N GLU A 16 2.04 -2.80 -7.79
CA GLU A 16 1.99 -1.47 -7.15
C GLU A 16 3.15 -1.21 -6.19
N VAL A 17 3.72 -2.27 -5.59
CA VAL A 17 4.78 -2.14 -4.57
C VAL A 17 6.12 -2.66 -5.08
N LEU A 18 6.18 -3.91 -5.54
CA LEU A 18 7.47 -4.54 -5.86
C LEU A 18 8.08 -4.04 -7.17
N LYS A 19 7.24 -3.58 -8.11
CA LYS A 19 7.67 -3.03 -9.41
C LYS A 19 7.65 -1.49 -9.44
N ALA A 20 7.50 -0.83 -8.30
CA ALA A 20 7.52 0.62 -8.23
C ALA A 20 8.90 1.18 -8.59
N ASP A 21 8.92 2.31 -9.32
CA ASP A 21 10.16 2.98 -9.75
C ASP A 21 10.97 3.59 -8.58
N GLY A 22 10.35 3.73 -7.41
CA GLY A 22 10.96 4.34 -6.23
C GLY A 22 10.57 3.64 -4.93
N PRO A 23 11.13 4.06 -3.79
CA PRO A 23 10.83 3.46 -2.50
C PRO A 23 9.34 3.64 -2.15
N VAL A 24 8.72 2.56 -1.66
CA VAL A 24 7.32 2.54 -1.23
C VAL A 24 7.26 2.33 0.28
N LEU A 25 6.56 3.22 0.99
CA LEU A 25 6.21 3.05 2.39
C LEU A 25 4.87 2.32 2.47
N VAL A 26 4.87 1.12 3.04
CA VAL A 26 3.65 0.31 3.23
C VAL A 26 3.24 0.37 4.70
N ASP A 27 2.03 0.89 4.93
CA ASP A 27 1.38 0.83 6.23
C ASP A 27 0.53 -0.44 6.33
N TYR A 28 1.01 -1.41 7.12
CA TYR A 28 0.25 -2.62 7.43
C TYR A 28 -0.62 -2.34 8.65
N TRP A 29 -1.93 -2.31 8.42
CA TRP A 29 -2.90 -1.90 9.43
C TRP A 29 -4.08 -2.87 9.50
N ALA A 30 -4.88 -2.72 10.54
CA ALA A 30 -6.18 -3.34 10.68
C ALA A 30 -7.08 -2.42 11.52
N GLU A 31 -8.39 -2.46 11.29
CA GLU A 31 -9.36 -1.59 11.99
C GLU A 31 -9.36 -1.75 13.52
N TRP A 32 -8.90 -2.90 14.01
CA TRP A 32 -8.85 -3.23 15.44
C TRP A 32 -7.49 -2.95 16.09
N CYS A 33 -6.50 -2.44 15.35
CA CYS A 33 -5.17 -2.16 15.85
C CYS A 33 -5.06 -0.70 16.33
N GLY A 34 -4.83 -0.47 17.63
CA GLY A 34 -4.74 0.85 18.26
C GLY A 34 -3.96 0.84 19.57
#